data_AF-A0A966H0I4-F1
#
_entry.id   AF-A0A966H0I4-F1
#
_cell.length_a   1.000
_cell.length_b   1.000
_cell.length_c   1.000
_cell.angle_alpha   90.00
_cell.angle_beta   90.00
_cell.angle_gamma   90.00
#
_symmetry.space_group_name_H-M   'P 1'
#
loop_
_entity.id
_entity.type
_entity.pdbx_description
1 polymer ?
#
loop_
_entity_poly.entity_id
_entity_poly.type
_entity_poly.pdbx_seq_one_letter_code
_entity_poly.pdbx_strand_id
1 'polypeptide(L)'
;MAPRYSQFRAMLAITRGSLRAVFRSPSAVIFSIAFPLIFILVFGFIGNSGRVSVVVAFAPDSDTANPVYPAIKQIAGLRITDKKGEELREDLEKGRITALIRITHTGNDQSPYEIGLTSSEAVNPQNLQVLQSILNAVIAGLNRQAYPQAPTIARL
;
A
#
# COMPACT_ATOMS: atom_id res chain seq x y z
N MET A 1 51.42 3.37 50.46
CA MET A 1 51.04 2.75 49.17
C MET A 1 49.79 3.46 48.66
N ALA A 2 49.86 4.09 47.48
CA ALA A 2 48.70 4.73 46.88
C ALA A 2 47.68 3.66 46.42
N PRO A 3 46.38 3.80 46.74
CA PRO A 3 45.37 2.83 46.31
C PRO A 3 45.26 2.83 44.78
N ARG A 4 45.34 1.63 44.18
CA ARG A 4 45.26 1.44 42.73
C ARG A 4 43.81 1.65 42.28
N TYR A 5 43.51 2.84 41.75
CA TYR A 5 42.15 3.21 41.36
C TYR A 5 41.71 2.43 40.12
N SER A 6 40.54 1.80 40.19
CA SER A 6 39.97 1.05 39.06
C SER A 6 38.97 1.93 38.33
N GLN A 7 39.35 2.39 37.13
CA GLN A 7 38.51 3.28 36.30
C GLN A 7 37.15 2.64 35.94
N PHE A 8 37.12 1.32 35.72
CA PHE A 8 35.87 0.59 35.50
C PHE A 8 34.95 0.62 36.71
N ARG A 9 35.49 0.48 37.94
CA ARG A 9 34.66 0.57 39.16
C ARG A 9 34.13 1.99 39.37
N ALA A 10 34.92 3.01 39.04
CA ALA A 10 34.48 4.39 39.09
C ALA A 10 33.35 4.67 38.09
N MET A 11 33.51 4.23 36.84
CA MET A 11 32.50 4.36 35.80
C MET A 11 31.21 3.63 36.19
N LEU A 12 31.30 2.40 36.71
CA LEU A 12 30.14 1.65 37.18
C LEU A 12 29.44 2.34 38.36
N ALA A 13 30.19 2.95 39.28
CA ALA A 13 29.63 3.70 40.40
C ALA A 13 28.82 4.91 39.92
N ILE A 14 29.34 5.65 38.94
CA ILE A 14 28.65 6.78 38.31
C ILE A 14 27.40 6.29 37.56
N THR A 15 27.52 5.26 36.72
CA THR A 15 26.38 4.67 35.99
C THR A 15 25.29 4.19 36.95
N ARG A 16 25.65 3.52 38.04
CA ARG A 16 24.69 3.03 39.05
C ARG A 16 24.00 4.19 39.77
N GLY A 17 24.73 5.25 40.09
CA GLY A 17 24.19 6.49 40.65
C GLY A 17 23.18 7.14 39.70
N SER A 18 23.56 7.31 38.43
CA SER A 18 22.73 7.91 37.39
C SER A 18 21.46 7.09 37.11
N LEU A 19 21.55 5.77 36.97
CA LEU A 19 20.38 4.91 36.80
C LEU A 19 19.43 5.04 38.00
N ARG A 20 19.97 5.00 39.23
CA ARG A 20 19.16 5.13 40.45
C ARG A 20 18.46 6.50 40.53
N ALA A 21 19.11 7.56 40.08
CA ALA A 21 18.51 8.89 40.00
C ALA A 21 17.34 8.94 39.01
N VAL A 22 17.50 8.35 37.81
CA VAL A 22 16.44 8.26 36.80
C VAL A 22 15.24 7.48 37.33
N PHE A 23 15.45 6.31 37.94
CA PHE A 23 14.36 5.49 38.48
C PHE A 23 13.68 6.05 39.74
N ARG A 24 14.33 6.96 40.49
CA ARG A 24 13.73 7.59 41.67
C ARG A 24 12.72 8.68 41.33
N SER A 25 12.78 9.22 40.11
CA SER A 25 11.83 10.23 39.64
C SER A 25 10.84 9.58 38.65
N PRO A 26 9.57 9.38 39.05
CA PRO A 26 8.55 8.83 38.15
C PRO A 26 8.40 9.64 36.87
N SER A 27 8.55 10.97 36.93
CA SER A 27 8.49 11.84 35.75
C SER A 27 9.66 11.63 34.80
N ALA A 28 10.87 11.38 35.32
CA ALA A 28 12.05 11.10 34.49
C ALA A 28 11.88 9.79 33.72
N VAL A 29 11.33 8.75 34.35
CA VAL A 29 11.04 7.47 33.70
C VAL A 29 9.99 7.65 32.59
N ILE A 30 8.90 8.37 32.86
CA ILE A 30 7.84 8.60 31.89
C ILE A 30 8.37 9.35 30.66
N PHE A 31 9.14 10.43 30.88
CA PHE A 31 9.61 11.26 29.77
C PHE A 31 10.75 10.63 28.97
N SER A 32 11.67 9.90 29.62
CA SER A 32 12.84 9.33 28.94
C SER A 32 12.62 7.94 28.34
N ILE A 33 11.68 7.15 28.88
CA ILE A 33 11.44 5.77 28.43
C ILE A 33 10.05 5.63 27.83
N ALA A 34 9.00 5.98 28.59
CA ALA A 34 7.62 5.70 28.16
C ALA A 34 7.21 6.55 26.95
N PHE A 35 7.57 7.84 26.92
CA PHE A 35 7.22 8.74 25.82
C PHE A 35 7.84 8.29 24.48
N PRO A 36 9.17 8.04 24.37
CA PRO A 36 9.75 7.50 23.14
C PRO A 36 9.16 6.14 22.73
N LEU A 37 8.87 5.26 23.69
CA LEU A 37 8.30 3.94 23.41
C LEU A 37 6.89 4.04 22.82
N ILE A 38 6.01 4.87 23.40
CA ILE A 38 4.67 5.12 22.87
C ILE A 38 4.75 5.75 21.47
N PHE A 39 5.69 6.67 21.26
CA PHE A 39 5.91 7.30 19.96
C PHE A 39 6.29 6.25 18.91
N ILE A 40 7.30 5.41 19.18
CA ILE A 40 7.71 4.33 18.27
C ILE A 40 6.56 3.35 18.03
N LEU A 41 5.75 3.05 19.05
CA LEU A 41 4.60 2.15 18.92
C LEU A 41 3.53 2.73 18.00
N VAL A 42 3.12 3.97 18.22
CA VAL A 42 2.09 4.65 17.41
C VAL A 42 2.57 4.86 15.98
N PHE A 43 3.78 5.37 15.78
CA PHE A 43 4.32 5.56 14.44
C PHE A 43 4.67 4.25 13.75
N GLY A 44 5.08 3.22 14.49
CA GLY A 44 5.28 1.86 13.97
C GLY A 44 3.97 1.24 13.48
N PHE A 45 2.86 1.47 14.18
CA PHE A 45 1.54 1.03 13.73
C PHE A 45 0.99 1.87 12.57
N ILE A 46 1.22 3.18 12.53
CA ILE A 46 0.80 4.05 11.41
C ILE A 46 1.58 3.71 10.13
N GLY A 47 2.89 3.48 10.24
CA GLY A 47 3.76 3.14 9.10
C GLY A 47 3.48 1.78 8.47
N ASN A 48 2.82 0.86 9.19
CA ASN A 48 2.45 -0.46 8.68
C ASN A 48 1.16 -0.47 7.82
N SER A 49 0.56 0.70 7.56
CA SER A 49 -0.54 0.86 6.61
C SER A 49 -0.07 1.00 5.15
N GLY A 50 1.20 0.66 4.86
CA GLY A 50 1.84 0.74 3.54
C GLY A 50 1.31 -0.18 2.45
N ARG A 51 0.10 -0.75 2.59
CA ARG A 51 -0.54 -1.42 1.47
C ARG A 51 -1.20 -0.34 0.61
N VAL A 52 -0.52 0.05 -0.46
CA VAL A 52 -1.08 0.94 -1.49
C VAL A 52 -2.39 0.30 -1.96
N SER A 53 -3.50 0.89 -1.52
CA SER A 53 -4.87 0.44 -1.79
C SER A 53 -5.49 1.45 -2.73
N VAL A 54 -5.60 1.09 -4.00
CA VAL A 54 -6.19 1.96 -5.01
C VAL A 54 -7.69 1.68 -5.08
N VAL A 55 -8.52 2.72 -4.93
CA VAL A 55 -9.97 2.58 -5.04
C VAL A 55 -10.40 2.75 -6.49
N VAL A 56 -11.13 1.79 -7.02
CA VAL A 56 -11.62 1.77 -8.40
C VAL A 56 -13.10 1.38 -8.45
N ALA A 57 -13.77 1.77 -9.52
CA ALA A 57 -15.14 1.35 -9.80
C ALA A 57 -15.21 0.73 -11.20
N PHE A 58 -16.19 -0.13 -11.44
CA PHE A 58 -16.49 -0.57 -12.80
C PHE A 58 -17.53 0.35 -13.42
N ALA A 59 -17.32 0.71 -14.68
CA ALA A 59 -18.32 1.44 -15.44
C ALA A 59 -19.58 0.56 -15.63
N PRO A 60 -20.80 1.13 -15.62
CA PRO A 60 -22.05 0.37 -15.68
C PRO A 60 -22.23 -0.41 -16.99
N ASP A 61 -21.53 -0.02 -18.04
CA ASP A 61 -21.50 -0.66 -19.36
C ASP A 61 -20.38 -1.72 -19.48
N SER A 62 -19.68 -2.03 -18.39
CA SER A 62 -18.64 -3.06 -18.40
C SER A 62 -19.23 -4.44 -18.53
N ASP A 63 -18.63 -5.25 -19.40
CA ASP A 63 -18.85 -6.68 -19.39
C ASP A 63 -18.33 -7.26 -18.06
N THR A 64 -19.17 -8.06 -17.39
CA THR A 64 -18.85 -8.75 -16.14
C THR A 64 -18.78 -10.27 -16.31
N ALA A 65 -19.18 -10.78 -17.48
CA ALA A 65 -19.18 -12.20 -17.83
C ALA A 65 -17.90 -12.61 -18.60
N ASN A 66 -16.76 -12.02 -18.22
CA ASN A 66 -15.45 -12.28 -18.82
C ASN A 66 -14.41 -12.72 -17.77
N PRO A 67 -13.31 -13.35 -18.18
CA PRO A 67 -12.23 -13.76 -17.26
C PRO A 67 -11.43 -12.57 -16.67
N VAL A 68 -11.50 -11.38 -17.27
CA VAL A 68 -10.77 -10.19 -16.81
C VAL A 68 -11.36 -9.63 -15.52
N TYR A 69 -12.69 -9.54 -15.45
CA TYR A 69 -13.43 -9.01 -14.31
C TYR A 69 -13.09 -9.71 -12.97
N PRO A 70 -13.18 -11.05 -12.84
CA PRO A 70 -12.81 -11.74 -11.61
C PRO A 70 -11.30 -11.63 -11.31
N ALA A 71 -10.44 -11.60 -12.33
CA ALA A 71 -9.00 -11.45 -12.14
C ALA A 71 -8.64 -10.09 -11.52
N ILE A 72 -9.30 -9.01 -11.93
CA ILE A 72 -9.14 -7.68 -11.31
C ILE A 72 -9.70 -7.68 -9.89
N LYS A 73 -10.85 -8.33 -9.65
CA LYS A 73 -11.53 -8.35 -8.35
C LYS A 73 -10.76 -9.07 -7.24
N GLN A 74 -9.88 -10.00 -7.58
CA GLN A 74 -9.09 -10.77 -6.63
C GLN A 74 -7.81 -10.06 -6.14
N ILE A 75 -7.48 -8.88 -6.67
CA ILE A 75 -6.23 -8.20 -6.36
C ILE A 75 -6.30 -7.51 -5.00
N ALA A 76 -5.45 -7.93 -4.06
CA ALA A 76 -5.40 -7.40 -2.71
C ALA A 76 -5.03 -5.89 -2.61
N GLY A 77 -4.51 -5.30 -3.69
CA GLY A 77 -4.20 -3.86 -3.80
C GLY A 77 -5.31 -3.00 -4.40
N LEU A 78 -6.40 -3.59 -4.88
CA LEU A 78 -7.54 -2.87 -5.44
C LEU A 78 -8.74 -2.95 -4.50
N ARG A 79 -9.34 -1.80 -4.21
CA ARG A 79 -10.65 -1.71 -3.55
C ARG A 79 -11.69 -1.35 -4.57
N ILE A 80 -12.61 -2.27 -4.84
CA ILE A 80 -13.72 -2.04 -5.77
C ILE A 80 -14.89 -1.45 -4.98
N THR A 81 -15.44 -0.35 -5.49
CA THR A 81 -16.68 0.26 -4.98
C THR A 81 -17.86 -0.09 -5.87
N ASP A 82 -19.01 -0.38 -5.26
CA ASP A 82 -20.26 -0.73 -5.95
C ASP A 82 -21.21 0.48 -6.11
N LYS A 83 -20.70 1.70 -5.85
CA LYS A 83 -21.46 2.96 -6.02
C LYS A 83 -21.86 3.16 -7.48
N LYS A 84 -23.03 3.79 -7.69
CA LYS A 84 -23.63 3.99 -9.02
C LYS A 84 -24.17 5.42 -9.18
N GLY A 85 -24.35 5.83 -10.44
CA GLY A 85 -24.99 7.10 -10.78
C GLY A 85 -24.20 8.32 -10.33
N GLU A 86 -24.89 9.30 -9.76
CA GLU A 86 -24.31 10.58 -9.34
C GLU A 86 -23.25 10.44 -8.24
N GLU A 87 -23.45 9.55 -7.27
CA GLU A 87 -22.47 9.32 -6.20
C GLU A 87 -21.11 8.84 -6.73
N LEU A 88 -21.13 8.02 -7.79
CA LEU A 88 -19.91 7.53 -8.44
C LEU A 88 -19.17 8.66 -9.16
N ARG A 89 -19.92 9.54 -9.84
CA ARG A 89 -19.37 10.69 -10.55
C ARG A 89 -18.77 11.69 -9.58
N GLU A 90 -19.48 12.00 -8.51
CA GLU A 90 -19.02 12.91 -7.46
C GLU A 90 -17.74 12.41 -6.78
N ASP A 91 -17.66 11.12 -6.46
CA ASP A 91 -16.46 10.53 -5.86
C ASP A 91 -15.28 10.46 -6.85
N LEU A 92 -15.54 10.28 -8.15
CA LEU A 92 -14.51 10.37 -9.20
C LEU A 92 -13.99 11.81 -9.33
N GLU A 93 -14.89 12.79 -9.44
CA GLU A 93 -14.55 14.21 -9.56
C GLU A 93 -13.77 14.71 -8.34
N LYS A 94 -14.11 14.25 -7.14
CA LYS A 94 -13.38 14.55 -5.89
C LYS A 94 -12.09 13.76 -5.71
N GLY A 95 -11.73 12.88 -6.65
CA GLY A 95 -10.51 12.06 -6.58
C GLY A 95 -10.51 10.97 -5.50
N ARG A 96 -11.68 10.65 -4.92
CA ARG A 96 -11.85 9.56 -3.95
C ARG A 96 -11.78 8.20 -4.62
N ILE A 97 -12.19 8.13 -5.88
CA ILE A 97 -12.01 6.98 -6.77
C ILE A 97 -10.92 7.34 -7.77
N THR A 98 -9.97 6.43 -7.96
CA THR A 98 -8.81 6.66 -8.83
C THR A 98 -9.19 6.59 -10.30
N ALA A 99 -10.02 5.62 -10.68
CA ALA A 99 -10.55 5.51 -12.04
C ALA A 99 -11.81 4.65 -12.10
N LEU A 100 -12.62 4.89 -13.12
CA LEU A 100 -13.58 3.92 -13.64
C LEU A 100 -12.88 3.01 -14.64
N ILE A 101 -13.03 1.71 -14.43
CA ILE A 101 -12.57 0.66 -15.31
C ILE A 101 -13.75 0.24 -16.18
N ARG A 102 -13.59 0.34 -17.49
CA ARG A 102 -14.55 -0.18 -18.47
C ARG A 102 -13.95 -1.40 -19.15
N ILE A 103 -14.67 -2.52 -19.15
CA ILE A 103 -14.27 -3.72 -19.89
C ILE A 103 -15.24 -3.91 -21.05
N THR A 104 -14.72 -3.91 -22.28
CA THR A 104 -15.53 -4.11 -23.50
C THR A 104 -15.00 -5.28 -24.30
N HIS A 105 -15.92 -6.09 -24.83
CA HIS A 105 -15.57 -7.15 -25.77
C HIS A 105 -15.36 -6.54 -27.16
N THR A 106 -14.21 -6.77 -27.76
CA THR A 106 -13.80 -6.16 -29.05
C THR A 106 -14.23 -6.99 -30.25
N GLY A 107 -14.59 -8.26 -30.06
CA GLY A 107 -14.91 -9.18 -31.16
C GLY A 107 -13.68 -9.66 -31.94
N ASN A 108 -12.46 -9.36 -31.48
CA ASN A 108 -11.22 -9.83 -32.09
C ASN A 108 -10.67 -11.05 -31.35
N ASP A 109 -10.47 -12.17 -32.05
CA ASP A 109 -9.96 -13.41 -31.46
C ASP A 109 -8.58 -13.26 -30.80
N GLN A 110 -7.73 -12.35 -31.30
CA GLN A 110 -6.38 -12.15 -30.74
C GLN A 110 -6.37 -11.26 -29.49
N SER A 111 -7.36 -10.39 -29.32
CA SER A 111 -7.49 -9.49 -28.16
C SER A 111 -8.96 -9.29 -27.84
N PRO A 112 -9.64 -10.30 -27.28
CA PRO A 112 -11.11 -10.32 -27.16
C PRO A 112 -11.67 -9.25 -26.23
N TYR A 113 -10.83 -8.68 -25.35
CA TYR A 113 -11.24 -7.67 -24.37
C TYR A 113 -10.33 -6.44 -24.42
N GLU A 114 -10.95 -5.27 -24.28
CA GLU A 114 -10.28 -3.98 -24.11
C GLU A 114 -10.64 -3.38 -22.74
N ILE A 115 -9.64 -2.79 -22.09
CA ILE A 115 -9.79 -2.15 -20.78
C ILE A 115 -9.63 -0.64 -20.95
N GLY A 116 -10.73 0.09 -20.85
CA GLY A 116 -10.74 1.55 -20.78
C GLY A 116 -10.58 2.05 -19.35
N LEU A 117 -9.81 3.12 -19.18
CA LEU A 117 -9.65 3.81 -17.90
C LEU A 117 -10.14 5.25 -18.02
N THR A 118 -11.04 5.66 -17.13
CA THR A 118 -11.50 7.04 -17.03
C THR A 118 -11.18 7.57 -15.63
N SER A 119 -10.31 8.57 -15.54
CA SER A 119 -9.90 9.21 -14.28
C SER A 119 -10.22 10.71 -14.29
N SER A 120 -10.30 11.31 -13.09
CA SER A 120 -10.42 12.76 -12.91
C SER A 120 -9.03 13.40 -12.72
N GLU A 121 -8.91 14.69 -13.04
CA GLU A 121 -7.71 15.50 -12.76
C GLU A 121 -7.42 15.64 -11.25
N ALA A 122 -8.44 15.44 -10.41
CA ALA A 122 -8.29 15.46 -8.95
C ALA A 122 -7.56 14.22 -8.38
N VAL A 123 -7.32 13.20 -9.20
CA VAL A 123 -6.71 11.93 -8.77
C VAL A 123 -5.19 12.07 -8.68
N ASN A 124 -4.59 11.50 -7.64
CA ASN A 124 -3.13 11.46 -7.50
C ASN A 124 -2.49 10.64 -8.65
N PRO A 125 -1.55 11.23 -9.43
CA PRO A 125 -0.89 10.54 -10.54
C PRO A 125 -0.16 9.24 -10.13
N GLN A 126 0.37 9.17 -8.92
CA GLN A 126 1.01 7.97 -8.39
C GLN A 126 0.01 6.80 -8.27
N ASN A 127 -1.22 7.07 -7.82
CA ASN A 127 -2.26 6.04 -7.70
C ASN A 127 -2.68 5.53 -9.08
N LEU A 128 -2.76 6.43 -10.07
CA LEU A 128 -3.06 6.06 -11.44
C LEU A 128 -1.96 5.18 -12.05
N GLN A 129 -0.68 5.52 -11.81
CA GLN A 129 0.45 4.71 -12.26
C GLN A 129 0.49 3.32 -11.60
N VAL A 130 0.19 3.25 -10.30
CA VAL A 130 0.06 1.99 -9.58
C VAL A 130 -1.08 1.16 -10.17
N LEU A 131 -2.23 1.77 -10.44
CA LEU A 131 -3.37 1.09 -11.08
C LEU A 131 -2.99 0.50 -12.44
N GLN A 132 -2.36 1.30 -13.30
CA GLN A 132 -1.92 0.84 -14.63
C GLN A 132 -0.95 -0.34 -14.52
N SER A 133 0.00 -0.27 -13.59
CA SER A 133 0.97 -1.35 -13.36
C SER A 133 0.29 -2.64 -12.89
N ILE A 134 -0.69 -2.54 -11.99
CA ILE A 134 -1.51 -3.67 -11.53
C ILE A 134 -2.28 -4.28 -12.71
N LEU A 135 -2.97 -3.46 -13.51
CA LEU A 135 -3.76 -3.93 -14.65
C LEU A 135 -2.86 -4.60 -15.71
N ASN A 136 -1.70 -4.03 -16.01
CA ASN A 136 -0.73 -4.64 -16.92
C ASN A 136 -0.24 -6.00 -16.41
N ALA A 137 -0.01 -6.16 -15.10
CA ALA A 137 0.36 -7.44 -14.51
C ALA A 137 -0.76 -8.48 -14.64
N VAL A 138 -2.03 -8.08 -14.47
CA VAL A 138 -3.21 -8.94 -14.68
C VAL A 138 -3.30 -9.38 -16.14
N ILE A 139 -3.22 -8.43 -17.07
CA ILE A 139 -3.24 -8.71 -18.51
C ILE A 139 -2.12 -9.69 -18.86
N ALA A 140 -0.89 -9.46 -18.37
CA ALA A 140 0.24 -10.35 -18.61
C ALA A 140 0.05 -11.76 -17.99
N GLY A 141 -0.69 -11.86 -16.87
CA GLY A 141 -1.07 -13.14 -16.26
C GLY A 141 -2.10 -13.90 -17.10
N LEU A 142 -3.17 -13.21 -17.51
CA LEU A 142 -4.22 -13.78 -18.37
C LEU A 142 -3.69 -14.19 -19.73
N ASN A 143 -2.83 -13.37 -20.34
CA ASN A 143 -2.19 -13.69 -21.62
C ASN A 143 -1.32 -14.95 -21.53
N ARG A 144 -0.60 -15.15 -20.42
CA ARG A 144 0.19 -16.37 -20.20
C ARG A 144 -0.69 -17.62 -20.03
N GLN A 145 -1.86 -17.47 -19.41
CA GLN A 145 -2.81 -18.56 -19.24
C GLN A 145 -3.52 -18.92 -20.55
N ALA A 146 -3.91 -17.92 -21.35
CA ALA A 146 -4.57 -18.11 -22.63
C ALA A 146 -3.60 -18.57 -23.74
N TYR A 147 -2.36 -18.06 -23.71
CA TYR A 147 -1.32 -18.33 -24.72
C TYR A 147 -0.04 -18.88 -24.09
N PRO A 148 -0.06 -20.10 -23.52
CA PRO A 148 1.09 -20.68 -22.82
C PRO A 148 2.31 -20.93 -23.72
N GLN A 149 2.12 -21.02 -25.04
CA GLN A 149 3.20 -21.22 -26.02
C GLN A 149 3.73 -19.92 -26.63
N ALA A 150 3.30 -18.75 -26.15
CA ALA A 150 3.82 -17.48 -26.63
C ALA A 150 5.33 -17.34 -26.31
N PRO A 151 6.19 -17.11 -27.31
CA PRO A 151 7.62 -16.93 -27.07
C PRO A 151 7.86 -15.68 -26.22
N THR A 152 8.57 -15.86 -25.10
CA THR A 152 8.99 -14.73 -24.25
C THR A 152 10.31 -14.17 -24.79
N ILE A 153 10.31 -12.88 -25.14
CA ILE A 153 11.47 -12.22 -25.75
C ILE A 153 12.56 -11.89 -24.71
N ALA A 154 12.19 -11.62 -23.45
CA ALA A 154 13.13 -11.29 -22.39
C ALA A 154 12.67 -11.77 -21.01
N ARG A 155 13.62 -12.20 -20.16
CA ARG A 155 13.47 -12.47 -18.73
C ARG A 155 14.50 -11.66 -17.95
N LEU A 156 14.16 -11.30 -16.72
CA LEU A 156 15.06 -10.62 -15.78
C LEU A 156 15.92 -11.63 -15.03
#